data_AF-A0A0F8YM82-F1
#
_entry.id   AF-A0A0F8YM82-F1
#
_cell.length_a   1.000
_cell.length_b   1.000
_cell.length_c   1.000
_cell.angle_alpha   90.00
_cell.angle_beta   90.00
_cell.angle_gamma   90.00
#
_symmetry.space_group_name_H-M   'P 1'
#
loop_
_entity.id
_entity.type
_entity.pdbx_description
1 polymer ?
#
loop_
_entity_poly.entity_id
_entity_poly.type
_entity_poly.pdbx_seq_one_letter_code
_entity_poly.pdbx_strand_id
1 'polypeptide(L)'
;GSCIVFDEVGVGGDSREFMSKKNKMLKQVMETIRSRNLIIFLTAPTLSSFDISFRRSMSTYVNCLGQSVSKTGQSCALVIPASSKPDPKEGDIYTKNLIKHRSMSVVPKKVNKLRIVKPPAFLENPYKRLKELMQRELYLGFSREMEVLGDFFGSKEKESKANNLEELVKVLW
;
A
#
# COMPACT_ATOMS: atom_id res chain seq x y z
N GLY A 1 20.58 4.06 -12.26
CA GLY A 1 19.16 3.86 -11.94
C GLY A 1 18.98 4.04 -10.46
N SER A 2 17.78 4.45 -10.02
CA SER A 2 17.49 4.65 -8.60
C SER A 2 16.36 3.72 -8.16
N CYS A 3 16.40 3.30 -6.90
CA CYS A 3 15.39 2.43 -6.33
C CYS A 3 14.58 3.22 -5.29
N ILE A 4 13.26 3.21 -5.43
CA ILE A 4 12.34 3.83 -4.47
C ILE A 4 11.51 2.71 -3.84
N VAL A 5 11.42 2.71 -2.52
CA VAL A 5 10.61 1.75 -1.77
C VAL A 5 9.51 2.53 -1.07
N PHE A 6 8.26 2.25 -1.43
CA PHE A 6 7.09 2.71 -0.70
C PHE A 6 6.51 1.52 0.06
N ASP A 7 6.75 1.51 1.36
CA ASP A 7 6.14 0.53 2.24
C ASP A 7 4.73 0.97 2.62
N GLU A 8 3.81 0.01 2.71
CA GLU A 8 2.42 0.18 3.14
C GLU A 8 1.66 1.24 2.34
N VAL A 9 1.63 1.09 1.01
CA VAL A 9 0.92 2.01 0.11
C VAL A 9 -0.57 2.12 0.44
N GLY A 10 -1.17 1.11 1.06
CA GLY A 10 -2.56 1.20 1.56
C GLY A 10 -2.76 2.32 2.59
N VAL A 11 -1.71 2.79 3.25
CA VAL A 11 -1.75 3.91 4.20
C VAL A 11 -1.52 5.23 3.43
N GLY A 12 -2.61 5.86 3.00
CA GLY A 12 -2.62 7.13 2.27
C GLY A 12 -2.36 7.03 0.75
N GLY A 13 -2.32 5.81 0.21
CA GLY A 13 -2.27 5.54 -1.23
C GLY A 13 -3.31 4.49 -1.65
N ASP A 14 -4.36 4.33 -0.85
CA ASP A 14 -5.42 3.37 -1.13
C ASP A 14 -6.20 3.76 -2.39
N SER A 15 -6.70 2.74 -3.09
CA SER A 15 -7.64 2.86 -4.20
C SER A 15 -8.83 3.79 -3.94
N ARG A 16 -9.33 3.86 -2.70
CA ARG A 16 -10.46 4.72 -2.30
C ARG A 16 -10.09 6.20 -2.26
N GLU A 17 -8.81 6.52 -2.15
CA GLU A 17 -8.29 7.88 -2.07
C GLU A 17 -7.62 8.31 -3.39
N PHE A 18 -8.09 7.80 -4.54
CA PHE A 18 -7.44 8.04 -5.84
C PHE A 18 -7.25 9.54 -6.19
N MET A 19 -8.09 10.43 -5.65
CA MET A 19 -7.98 11.88 -5.85
C MET A 19 -6.98 12.61 -4.94
N SER A 20 -6.39 11.92 -3.96
CA SER A 20 -5.43 12.53 -3.04
C SER A 20 -4.19 13.03 -3.78
N LYS A 21 -3.59 14.13 -3.29
CA LYS A 21 -2.35 14.68 -3.88
C LYS A 21 -1.24 13.63 -3.93
N LYS A 22 -1.15 12.78 -2.90
CA LYS A 22 -0.18 11.68 -2.80
C LYS A 22 -0.37 10.65 -3.92
N ASN A 23 -1.61 10.21 -4.17
CA ASN A 23 -1.89 9.27 -5.26
C ASN A 23 -1.63 9.87 -6.65
N LYS A 24 -1.98 11.14 -6.86
CA LYS A 24 -1.67 11.85 -8.11
C LYS A 24 -0.16 11.94 -8.37
N MET A 25 0.62 12.27 -7.35
CA MET A 25 2.08 12.30 -7.44
C MET A 25 2.65 10.90 -7.73
N LEU A 26 2.21 9.88 -6.98
CA LEU A 26 2.67 8.50 -7.18
C LEU A 26 2.38 8.03 -8.61
N LYS A 27 1.22 8.39 -9.17
CA LYS A 27 0.85 8.08 -10.55
C LYS A 27 1.82 8.68 -11.56
N GLN A 28 2.15 9.96 -11.43
CA GLN A 28 3.12 10.63 -12.31
C GLN A 28 4.52 10.01 -12.22
N VAL A 29 4.93 9.62 -11.01
CA VAL A 29 6.20 8.92 -10.81
C VAL A 29 6.17 7.54 -11.50
N MET A 30 5.06 6.80 -11.36
CA MET A 30 4.89 5.48 -11.98
C MET A 30 4.91 5.53 -13.52
N GLU A 31 4.35 6.58 -14.12
CA GLU A 31 4.37 6.80 -15.58
C GLU A 31 5.77 7.12 -16.12
N THR A 32 6.66 7.68 -15.28
CA THR A 32 8.02 8.11 -15.67
C THR A 32 9.13 7.11 -15.30
N ILE A 33 8.78 5.93 -14.77
CA ILE A 33 9.75 4.91 -14.32
C ILE A 33 10.73 4.52 -15.42
N ARG A 34 10.23 4.26 -16.64
CA ARG A 34 11.06 3.75 -17.74
C ARG A 34 12.04 4.78 -18.26
N SER A 35 11.61 6.03 -18.45
CA SER A 35 12.47 7.10 -18.95
C SER A 35 13.55 7.50 -17.95
N ARG A 36 13.25 7.38 -16.65
CA ARG A 36 14.20 7.69 -15.57
C ARG A 36 15.00 6.49 -15.06
N ASN A 37 14.79 5.30 -15.64
CA ASN A 37 15.40 4.06 -15.19
C ASN A 37 15.28 3.86 -13.67
N LEU A 38 14.05 4.01 -13.17
CA LEU A 38 13.70 3.83 -11.76
C LEU A 38 13.21 2.39 -11.52
N ILE A 39 13.42 1.90 -10.31
CA ILE A 39 12.76 0.69 -9.80
C ILE A 39 11.92 1.11 -8.61
N ILE A 40 10.65 0.75 -8.61
CA ILE A 40 9.73 1.09 -7.53
C ILE A 40 9.20 -0.19 -6.91
N PHE A 41 9.44 -0.35 -5.61
CA PHE A 41 8.84 -1.39 -4.79
C PHE A 41 7.68 -0.79 -4.02
N LEU A 42 6.51 -1.41 -4.17
CA LEU A 42 5.29 -1.06 -3.47
C LEU A 42 4.85 -2.26 -2.65
N THR A 43 4.48 -2.05 -1.38
CA THR A 43 3.88 -3.10 -0.55
C THR A 43 2.46 -2.71 -0.16
N ALA A 44 1.54 -3.68 -0.23
CA ALA A 44 0.17 -3.53 0.24
C ALA A 44 -0.38 -4.91 0.65
N PRO A 45 -1.41 -4.98 1.51
CA PRO A 45 -2.00 -6.25 1.94
C PRO A 45 -2.58 -7.07 0.79
N THR A 46 -3.26 -6.40 -0.14
CA THR A 46 -3.89 -7.03 -1.31
C THR A 46 -3.64 -6.20 -2.56
N LEU A 47 -3.69 -6.85 -3.73
CA LEU A 47 -3.61 -6.15 -5.01
C LEU A 47 -4.76 -5.15 -5.21
N SER A 48 -5.92 -5.41 -4.58
CA SER A 48 -7.09 -4.53 -4.65
C SER A 48 -6.87 -3.17 -3.99
N SER A 49 -5.98 -3.07 -2.99
CA SER A 49 -5.63 -1.80 -2.33
C SER A 49 -4.92 -0.82 -3.25
N PHE A 50 -4.26 -1.29 -4.31
CA PHE A 50 -3.64 -0.41 -5.29
C PHE A 50 -4.68 0.20 -6.23
N ASP A 51 -4.53 1.49 -6.53
CA ASP A 51 -5.27 2.13 -7.61
C ASP A 51 -5.11 1.37 -8.95
N ILE A 52 -6.14 1.42 -9.78
CA ILE A 52 -6.15 0.73 -11.08
C ILE A 52 -5.02 1.19 -12.00
N SER A 53 -4.63 2.46 -11.91
CA SER A 53 -3.52 3.03 -12.69
C SER A 53 -2.18 2.41 -12.28
N PHE A 54 -1.99 2.17 -10.97
CA PHE A 54 -0.79 1.50 -10.46
C PHE A 54 -0.76 0.06 -10.93
N ARG A 55 -1.89 -0.66 -10.84
CA ARG A 55 -2.00 -2.05 -11.30
C ARG A 55 -1.63 -2.22 -12.77
N ARG A 56 -2.09 -1.31 -13.63
CA ARG A 56 -1.75 -1.33 -15.07
C ARG A 56 -0.28 -1.00 -15.35
N SER A 57 0.35 -0.21 -14.50
CA SER A 57 1.75 0.21 -14.66
C SER A 57 2.75 -0.77 -14.04
N MET A 58 2.30 -1.67 -13.17
CA MET A 58 3.16 -2.68 -12.54
C MET A 58 3.70 -3.67 -13.58
N SER A 59 5.00 -3.97 -13.47
CA SER A 59 5.66 -4.96 -14.33
C SER A 59 5.66 -6.36 -13.71
N THR A 60 5.67 -6.44 -12.38
CA THR A 60 5.71 -7.68 -11.61
C THR A 60 5.11 -7.41 -10.25
N TYR A 61 4.38 -8.40 -9.72
CA TYR A 61 3.93 -8.40 -8.34
C TYR A 61 4.33 -9.72 -7.68
N VAL A 62 4.42 -9.70 -6.35
CA VAL A 62 4.85 -10.84 -5.55
C VAL A 62 3.78 -11.08 -4.49
N ASN A 63 3.04 -12.19 -4.62
CA ASN A 63 2.03 -12.56 -3.64
C ASN A 63 2.67 -13.34 -2.50
N CYS A 64 2.45 -12.91 -1.26
CA CYS A 64 2.82 -13.68 -0.08
C CYS A 64 1.77 -14.76 0.19
N LEU A 65 2.19 -16.02 0.26
CA LEU A 65 1.33 -17.15 0.61
C LEU A 65 1.29 -17.42 2.12
N GLY A 66 2.35 -17.06 2.82
CA GLY A 66 2.50 -17.35 4.24
C GLY A 66 3.96 -17.53 4.64
N GLN A 67 4.16 -18.06 5.83
CA GLN A 67 5.48 -18.31 6.40
C GLN A 67 5.83 -19.80 6.33
N SER A 68 7.11 -20.10 6.15
CA SER A 68 7.64 -21.45 6.11
C SER A 68 9.00 -21.49 6.78
N VAL A 69 9.43 -22.66 7.23
CA VAL A 69 10.78 -22.85 7.78
C VAL A 69 11.67 -23.42 6.67
N SER A 70 12.86 -22.84 6.51
CA SER A 70 13.88 -23.34 5.60
C SER A 70 14.41 -24.70 6.09
N LYS A 71 15.15 -25.41 5.23
CA LYS A 71 15.85 -26.63 5.65
C LYS A 71 16.90 -26.36 6.75
N THR A 72 17.34 -25.11 6.89
CA THR A 72 18.31 -24.66 7.90
C THR A 72 17.65 -24.17 9.18
N GLY A 73 16.33 -24.34 9.34
CA GLY A 73 15.59 -23.91 10.53
C GLY A 73 15.23 -22.42 10.56
N GLN A 74 15.56 -21.66 9.51
CA GLN A 74 15.29 -20.22 9.44
C GLN A 74 13.89 -19.94 8.90
N SER A 75 13.15 -19.05 9.55
CA SER A 75 11.86 -18.56 9.05
C SER A 75 12.04 -17.81 7.71
N CYS A 76 11.18 -18.13 6.75
CA CYS A 76 11.16 -17.52 5.42
C CYS A 76 9.73 -17.24 4.97
N ALA A 77 9.55 -16.18 4.19
CA ALA A 77 8.30 -15.89 3.51
C ALA A 77 8.21 -16.74 2.23
N LEU A 78 7.10 -17.44 2.05
CA LEU A 78 6.81 -18.17 0.82
C LEU A 78 6.03 -17.24 -0.11
N VAL A 79 6.55 -17.00 -1.30
CA VAL A 79 5.96 -16.06 -2.25
C VAL A 79 5.78 -16.66 -3.63
N ILE A 80 4.78 -16.19 -4.37
CA ILE A 80 4.58 -16.49 -5.80
C ILE A 80 4.85 -15.21 -6.57
N PRO A 81 5.95 -15.13 -7.34
CA PRO A 81 6.18 -14.02 -8.24
C PRO A 81 5.37 -14.22 -9.54
N ALA A 82 4.75 -13.16 -10.02
CA ALA A 82 4.06 -13.15 -11.30
C ALA A 82 4.35 -11.85 -12.06
N SER A 83 4.64 -11.97 -13.35
CA SER A 83 4.71 -10.83 -14.24
C SER A 83 3.30 -10.43 -14.65
N SER A 84 2.98 -9.15 -14.49
CA SER A 84 1.74 -8.55 -14.97
C SER A 84 1.95 -8.01 -16.37
N LYS A 85 1.05 -8.39 -17.29
CA LYS A 85 0.97 -7.83 -18.64
C LYS A 85 -0.44 -7.31 -18.86
N PRO A 86 -0.63 -5.98 -19.00
CA PRO A 86 -1.94 -5.44 -19.37
C PRO A 86 -2.25 -5.85 -20.81
N ASP A 87 -3.48 -6.30 -21.06
CA ASP A 87 -4.03 -6.39 -22.40
C ASP A 87 -4.32 -4.96 -22.90
N PRO A 88 -3.71 -4.53 -24.01
CA PRO A 88 -3.95 -3.19 -24.55
C PRO A 88 -5.37 -3.01 -25.12
N LYS A 89 -6.10 -4.08 -25.45
CA LYS A 89 -7.45 -4.05 -26.02
C LYS A 89 -8.55 -4.19 -24.97
N GLU A 90 -8.45 -5.19 -24.09
CA GLU A 90 -9.49 -5.48 -23.09
C GLU A 90 -9.23 -4.78 -21.76
N GLY A 91 -8.00 -4.32 -21.50
CA GLY A 91 -7.62 -3.69 -20.25
C GLY A 91 -7.44 -4.66 -19.07
N ASP A 92 -7.64 -5.96 -19.32
CA ASP A 92 -7.42 -7.04 -18.37
C ASP A 92 -5.93 -7.26 -18.09
N ILE A 93 -5.59 -7.71 -16.89
CA ILE A 93 -4.21 -7.94 -16.49
C ILE A 93 -3.95 -9.44 -16.49
N TYR A 94 -3.18 -9.92 -17.48
CA TYR A 94 -2.74 -11.30 -17.50
C TYR A 94 -1.50 -11.49 -16.63
N THR A 95 -1.47 -12.64 -15.98
CA THR A 95 -0.39 -13.01 -15.07
C THR A 95 0.40 -14.17 -15.67
N LYS A 96 1.73 -14.02 -15.74
CA LYS A 96 2.64 -15.07 -16.20
C LYS A 96 3.62 -15.42 -15.11
N ASN A 97 3.75 -16.71 -14.83
CA ASN A 97 4.77 -17.20 -13.90
C ASN A 97 6.16 -16.87 -14.43
N LEU A 98 7.09 -16.57 -13.53
CA LEU A 98 8.49 -16.41 -13.91
C LEU A 98 9.06 -17.73 -14.44
N ILE A 99 9.85 -17.63 -15.50
CA ILE A 99 10.53 -18.76 -16.13
C ILE A 99 12.02 -18.65 -15.81
N LYS A 100 12.58 -19.70 -15.23
CA LYS A 100 14.02 -19.82 -15.00
C LYS A 100 14.65 -20.56 -16.17
N HIS A 101 15.49 -19.85 -16.92
CA HIS A 101 16.43 -20.45 -17.87
C HIS A 101 17.73 -20.79 -17.13
N ARG A 102 18.19 -22.04 -17.25
CA ARG A 102 19.56 -22.40 -16.85
C ARG A 102 20.41 -22.37 -18.12
N SER A 103 21.59 -21.78 -18.06
CA SER A 103 22.53 -21.61 -19.19
C SER A 103 22.83 -22.89 -19.99
N MET A 104 22.54 -24.07 -19.42
CA MET A 104 22.87 -25.40 -19.94
C MET A 104 21.65 -26.33 -20.07
N SER A 105 20.43 -25.85 -19.77
CA SER A 105 19.22 -26.68 -19.81
C SER A 105 18.30 -26.22 -20.93
N VAL A 106 17.99 -27.11 -21.88
CA VAL A 106 17.09 -26.83 -23.01
C VAL A 106 15.64 -26.57 -22.54
N VAL A 107 15.25 -27.12 -21.39
CA VAL A 107 13.87 -27.01 -20.89
C VAL A 107 13.74 -25.88 -19.85
N PRO A 108 13.00 -24.80 -20.17
CA PRO A 108 12.70 -23.74 -19.19
C PRO A 108 11.87 -24.29 -18.02
N LYS A 109 12.26 -23.94 -16.78
CA LYS A 109 11.51 -24.36 -15.58
C LYS A 109 10.68 -23.21 -15.04
N LYS A 110 9.37 -23.43 -14.89
CA LYS A 110 8.47 -22.46 -14.23
C LYS A 110 8.83 -22.33 -12.75
N VAL A 111 8.90 -21.10 -12.27
CA VAL A 111 9.10 -20.74 -10.87
C VAL A 111 7.73 -20.48 -10.25
N ASN A 112 7.19 -21.49 -9.58
CA ASN A 112 5.87 -21.39 -8.96
C ASN A 112 5.92 -20.80 -7.54
N LYS A 113 7.05 -20.96 -6.84
CA LYS A 113 7.24 -20.53 -5.46
C LYS A 113 8.69 -20.10 -5.24
N LEU A 114 8.87 -19.01 -4.51
CA LEU A 114 10.15 -18.52 -4.00
C LEU A 114 10.10 -18.46 -2.48
N ARG A 115 11.25 -18.64 -1.84
CA ARG A 115 11.41 -18.44 -0.40
C ARG A 115 12.30 -17.24 -0.19
N ILE A 116 11.81 -16.24 0.53
CA ILE A 116 12.56 -15.05 0.92
C ILE A 116 12.95 -15.24 2.38
N VAL A 117 14.24 -15.34 2.65
CA VAL A 117 14.77 -15.49 4.02
C VAL A 117 14.63 -14.17 4.76
N LYS A 118 14.42 -14.26 6.07
CA LYS A 118 14.42 -13.09 6.95
C LYS A 118 15.73 -12.29 6.78
N PRO A 119 15.67 -10.95 6.70
CA PRO A 119 16.89 -10.15 6.67
C PRO A 119 17.69 -10.29 7.96
N PRO A 120 19.00 -9.99 7.94
CA PRO A 120 19.83 -10.00 9.14
C PRO A 120 19.37 -8.94 10.15
N ALA A 121 19.61 -9.20 11.45
CA ALA A 121 19.12 -8.37 12.55
C ALA A 121 19.53 -6.89 12.45
N PHE A 122 20.72 -6.61 11.90
CA PHE A 122 21.21 -5.24 11.74
C PHE A 122 20.38 -4.40 10.75
N LEU A 123 19.66 -5.03 9.81
CA LEU A 123 18.70 -4.35 8.92
C LEU A 123 17.28 -4.37 9.51
N GLU A 124 16.90 -5.48 10.15
CA GLU A 124 15.57 -5.66 10.70
C GLU A 124 15.26 -4.66 11.82
N ASN A 125 16.19 -4.49 12.78
CA ASN A 125 15.93 -3.69 13.97
C ASN A 125 15.75 -2.19 13.67
N PRO A 126 16.61 -1.53 12.86
CA PRO A 126 16.39 -0.14 12.49
C PRO A 126 15.09 0.07 11.72
N TYR A 127 14.77 -0.84 10.80
CA TYR A 127 13.53 -0.78 10.03
C TYR A 127 12.29 -0.89 10.92
N LYS A 128 12.26 -1.84 11.87
CA LYS A 128 11.16 -1.96 12.84
C LYS A 128 10.97 -0.69 13.67
N ARG A 129 12.07 -0.11 14.16
CA ARG A 129 12.03 1.13 14.92
C ARG A 129 11.43 2.28 14.11
N LEU A 130 11.85 2.44 12.85
CA LEU A 130 11.28 3.46 11.95
C LEU A 130 9.78 3.21 11.70
N LYS A 131 9.38 1.95 11.57
CA LYS A 131 7.99 1.56 11.37
C LYS A 131 7.11 1.88 12.58
N GLU A 132 7.60 1.62 13.79
CA GLU A 132 6.92 1.98 15.04
C GLU A 132 6.75 3.50 15.18
N LEU A 133 7.78 4.28 14.83
CA LEU A 133 7.70 5.75 14.83
C LEU A 133 6.65 6.24 13.84
N MET A 134 6.67 5.73 12.60
CA MET A 134 5.68 6.06 11.58
C MET A 134 4.26 5.74 12.04
N GLN A 135 4.03 4.56 12.63
CA GLN A 135 2.72 4.16 13.15
C GLN A 135 2.24 5.09 14.27
N ARG A 136 3.15 5.46 15.18
CA ARG A 136 2.82 6.40 16.27
C ARG A 136 2.43 7.77 15.74
N GLU A 137 3.16 8.31 14.78
CA GLU A 137 2.84 9.59 14.13
C GLU A 137 1.47 9.53 13.43
N LEU A 138 1.20 8.44 12.72
CA LEU A 138 -0.09 8.20 12.07
C LEU A 138 -1.25 8.24 13.06
N TYR A 139 -1.13 7.49 14.17
CA TYR A 139 -2.19 7.43 15.18
C TYR A 139 -2.39 8.76 15.91
N LEU A 140 -1.32 9.49 16.20
CA LEU A 140 -1.43 10.84 16.78
C LEU A 140 -2.13 11.80 15.82
N GLY A 141 -1.88 11.69 14.51
CA GLY A 141 -2.62 12.43 13.49
C GLY A 141 -4.11 12.15 13.53
N PHE A 142 -4.51 10.87 13.51
CA PHE A 142 -5.91 10.47 13.58
C PHE A 142 -6.59 10.91 14.89
N SER A 143 -5.91 10.82 16.03
CA SER A 143 -6.46 11.29 17.30
C SER A 143 -6.78 12.78 17.26
N ARG A 144 -5.87 13.60 16.73
CA ARG A 144 -6.10 15.05 16.58
C ARG A 144 -7.25 15.36 15.64
N GLU A 145 -7.33 14.66 14.51
CA GLU A 145 -8.44 14.84 13.56
C GLU A 145 -9.79 14.47 14.19
N MET A 146 -9.84 13.40 14.99
CA MET A 146 -11.05 13.00 15.70
C MET A 146 -11.44 13.98 16.81
N GLU A 147 -10.49 14.55 17.55
CA GLU A 147 -10.75 15.61 18.54
C GLU A 147 -11.37 16.84 17.87
N VAL A 148 -10.79 17.33 16.77
CA VAL A 148 -11.31 18.47 16.02
C VAL A 148 -12.72 18.21 15.48
N LEU A 149 -12.97 17.00 14.98
CA LEU A 149 -14.32 16.61 14.55
C LEU A 149 -15.30 16.58 15.73
N GLY A 150 -14.87 16.04 16.88
CA GLY A 150 -15.66 16.02 18.11
C GLY A 150 -16.07 17.44 18.55
N ASP A 151 -15.14 18.38 18.56
CA ASP A 151 -15.40 19.78 18.89
C ASP A 151 -16.35 20.45 17.87
N PHE A 152 -16.21 20.12 16.59
CA PHE A 152 -17.07 20.66 15.54
C PHE A 152 -18.51 20.13 15.61
N PHE A 153 -18.70 18.84 15.92
CA PHE A 153 -20.04 18.26 16.11
C PHE A 153 -20.65 18.68 17.46
N GLY A 154 -19.84 18.75 18.52
CA GLY A 154 -20.28 19.17 19.85
C GLY A 154 -20.67 20.66 19.91
N SER A 155 -20.04 21.51 19.10
CA SER A 155 -20.44 22.93 18.96
C SER A 155 -21.75 23.09 18.20
N LYS A 156 -21.99 22.31 17.13
CA LYS A 156 -23.27 22.31 16.40
C LYS A 156 -24.46 21.83 17.23
N GLU A 157 -24.28 20.84 18.11
CA GLU A 157 -25.35 20.42 19.03
C GLU A 157 -25.68 21.48 20.10
N LYS A 158 -24.68 22.28 20.51
CA LYS A 158 -24.90 23.40 21.43
C LYS A 158 -25.60 24.58 20.74
N GLU A 159 -25.23 24.89 19.50
CA GLU A 159 -25.92 25.92 18.70
C GLU A 159 -27.37 25.54 18.36
N SER A 160 -27.65 24.29 18.00
CA SER A 160 -29.04 23.87 17.68
C SER A 160 -29.95 23.86 18.90
N LYS A 161 -29.44 23.49 20.09
CA LYS A 161 -30.18 23.57 21.35
C LYS A 161 -30.39 25.01 21.80
N ALA A 162 -29.41 25.91 21.60
CA ALA A 162 -29.55 27.33 21.93
C ALA A 162 -30.62 28.01 21.05
N ASN A 163 -30.62 27.75 19.74
CA ASN A 163 -31.62 28.29 18.82
C ASN A 163 -33.04 27.79 19.13
N ASN A 164 -33.20 26.50 19.45
CA ASN A 164 -34.50 25.96 19.88
C ASN A 164 -35.00 26.54 21.21
N LEU A 165 -34.09 26.86 22.15
CA LEU A 165 -34.45 27.47 23.42
C LEU A 165 -34.88 28.93 23.24
N GLU A 166 -34.19 29.69 22.38
CA GLU A 166 -34.58 31.07 22.05
C GLU A 166 -35.92 31.15 21.31
N GLU A 167 -36.20 30.21 20.40
CA GLU A 167 -37.53 30.10 19.77
C GLU A 167 -38.62 29.73 20.78
N LEU A 168 -38.36 28.81 21.70
CA LEU A 168 -39.31 28.45 22.78
C LEU A 168 -39.60 29.63 23.72
N VAL A 169 -38.58 30.42 24.07
CA VAL A 169 -38.75 31.61 24.93
C VAL A 169 -39.56 32.69 24.23
N LYS A 170 -39.44 32.84 22.90
CA LYS A 170 -40.27 33.78 22.09
C LYS A 170 -41.74 33.36 21.93
N VAL A 171 -42.07 32.09 22.16
CA VAL A 171 -43.46 31.59 22.10
C VAL A 171 -44.15 31.69 23.46
N LEU A 172 -43.38 31.76 24.55
CA LEU A 172 -43.87 31.77 25.93
C LEU A 172 -44.00 33.17 26.56
N TRP A 173 -43.61 34.23 25.84
CA TRP A 173 -43.74 35.65 26.19
C TRP A 173 -44.32 36.43 25.02
#